data_AF-A0A6J4N2H8-F1
#
_entry.id   AF-A0A6J4N2H8-F1
#
_cell.length_a   1.000
_cell.length_b   1.000
_cell.length_c   1.000
_cell.angle_alpha   90.00
_cell.angle_beta   90.00
_cell.angle_gamma   90.00
#
_symmetry.space_group_name_H-M   'P 1'
#
loop_
_entity.id
_entity.type
_entity.pdbx_description
1 polymer ?
#
loop_
_entity_poly.entity_id
_entity_poly.type
_entity_poly.pdbx_seq_one_letter_code
_entity_poly.pdbx_strand_id
1 'polypeptide(L)'
;MAAYKRTLDLTESQRQQLLHHRDHDPRPYVRERCAALLKIADGMTPHAVARHGLLKPRKPDTVYGWLDWYEKLGMRSVLWFQHGGAHRRGL
;
A
#
# COMPACT_ATOMS: atom_id res chain seq x y z
N MET A 1 18.38 -8.68 -17.81
CA MET A 1 17.19 -9.26 -17.15
C MET A 1 16.15 -8.16 -16.99
N ALA A 2 14.95 -8.31 -17.57
CA ALA A 2 13.90 -7.29 -17.45
C ALA A 2 13.43 -7.23 -15.99
N ALA A 3 13.55 -6.06 -15.36
CA ALA A 3 13.03 -5.86 -14.01
C ALA A 3 11.51 -5.99 -14.04
N TYR A 4 10.96 -7.06 -13.44
CA TYR A 4 9.51 -7.24 -13.36
C TYR A 4 8.93 -6.18 -12.42
N LYS A 5 8.22 -5.22 -13.00
CA LYS A 5 7.54 -4.18 -12.26
C LYS A 5 6.30 -4.78 -11.62
N ARG A 6 6.33 -5.02 -10.31
CA ARG A 6 5.14 -5.37 -9.53
C ARG A 6 4.14 -4.22 -9.64
N THR A 7 3.01 -4.48 -10.29
CA THR A 7 1.85 -3.59 -10.42
C THR A 7 0.70 -4.08 -9.56
N LEU A 8 -0.35 -3.27 -9.43
CA LEU A 8 -1.58 -3.61 -8.73
C LEU A 8 -2.76 -3.28 -9.63
N ASP A 9 -3.48 -4.29 -10.10
CA ASP A 9 -4.70 -4.09 -10.87
C ASP A 9 -5.88 -3.93 -9.91
N LEU A 10 -6.54 -2.78 -9.98
CA LEU A 10 -7.70 -2.45 -9.14
C LEU A 10 -8.97 -2.47 -9.98
N THR A 11 -10.01 -3.10 -9.46
CA THR A 11 -11.37 -2.81 -9.93
C THR A 11 -11.76 -1.37 -9.57
N GLU A 12 -12.74 -0.81 -10.27
CA GLU A 12 -13.23 0.53 -9.99
C GLU A 12 -13.69 0.68 -8.53
N SER A 13 -14.41 -0.31 -7.99
CA SER A 13 -14.85 -0.31 -6.59
C SER A 13 -13.67 -0.28 -5.61
N GLN A 14 -12.63 -1.09 -5.84
CA GLN A 14 -11.43 -1.09 -5.00
C GLN A 14 -10.67 0.24 -5.07
N ARG A 15 -10.55 0.82 -6.26
CA ARG A 15 -9.96 2.15 -6.45
C ARG A 15 -10.73 3.21 -5.67
N GLN A 16 -12.07 3.23 -5.77
CA GLN A 16 -12.90 4.20 -5.03
C GLN A 16 -12.81 4.03 -3.52
N GLN A 17 -12.77 2.79 -3.02
CA GLN A 17 -12.55 2.52 -1.59
C GLN A 17 -11.19 3.07 -1.12
N LEU A 18 -10.12 2.83 -1.87
CA LEU A 18 -8.79 3.34 -1.54
C LEU A 18 -8.75 4.88 -1.59
N LEU A 19 -9.39 5.50 -2.58
CA LEU A 19 -9.50 6.96 -2.67
C LEU A 19 -10.23 7.54 -1.46
N HIS A 20 -11.40 6.99 -1.12
CA HIS A 20 -12.19 7.44 0.03
C HIS A 20 -11.39 7.37 1.34
N HIS A 21 -10.73 6.23 1.61
CA HIS A 21 -9.91 6.10 2.81
C HIS A 21 -8.65 6.98 2.78
N ARG A 22 -8.04 7.20 1.61
CA ARG A 22 -6.92 8.13 1.47
C ARG A 22 -7.31 9.54 1.89
N ASP A 23 -8.49 9.99 1.47
CA ASP A 23 -8.90 11.39 1.61
C ASP A 23 -9.57 11.69 2.96
N HIS A 24 -10.25 10.69 3.56
CA HIS A 24 -11.11 10.92 4.71
C HIS A 24 -10.78 10.10 5.96
N ASP A 25 -9.93 9.06 5.88
CA ASP A 25 -9.71 8.19 7.05
C ASP A 25 -8.97 8.96 8.17
N PRO A 26 -9.46 8.93 9.42
CA PRO A 26 -8.83 9.65 10.53
C PRO A 26 -7.42 9.14 10.84
N ARG A 27 -7.10 7.88 10.51
CA ARG A 27 -5.82 7.24 10.85
C ARG A 27 -4.75 7.55 9.79
N PRO A 28 -3.66 8.26 10.14
CA PRO A 28 -2.64 8.65 9.16
C PRO A 28 -2.00 7.46 8.42
N TYR A 29 -1.81 6.32 9.10
CA TYR A 29 -1.22 5.14 8.50
C TYR A 29 -2.13 4.48 7.45
N VAL A 30 -3.46 4.62 7.57
CA VAL A 30 -4.40 4.13 6.56
C VAL A 30 -4.26 4.98 5.31
N ARG A 31 -4.28 6.31 5.47
CA ARG A 31 -4.13 7.25 4.34
C ARG A 31 -2.83 7.02 3.57
N GLU A 32 -1.71 6.85 4.29
CA GLU A 32 -0.41 6.58 3.68
C GLU A 32 -0.41 5.31 2.83
N ARG A 33 -1.02 4.23 3.32
CA ARG A 33 -1.09 2.96 2.59
C ARG A 33 -2.00 3.01 1.39
N CYS A 34 -3.16 3.64 1.53
CA CYS A 34 -4.05 3.88 0.41
C CYS A 34 -3.34 4.67 -0.69
N ALA A 35 -2.61 5.73 -0.32
CA ALA A 35 -1.79 6.50 -1.27
C ALA A 35 -0.71 5.62 -1.93
N ALA A 36 -0.05 4.74 -1.18
CA ALA A 36 0.96 3.83 -1.74
C ALA A 36 0.37 2.88 -2.79
N LEU A 37 -0.74 2.22 -2.46
CA LEU A 37 -1.41 1.25 -3.33
C LEU A 37 -1.97 1.90 -4.60
N LEU A 38 -2.59 3.08 -4.47
CA LEU A 38 -3.08 3.86 -5.61
C LEU A 38 -1.94 4.22 -6.56
N LYS A 39 -0.79 4.68 -6.05
CA LYS A 39 0.38 5.00 -6.88
C LYS A 39 0.96 3.79 -7.59
N ILE A 40 0.96 2.63 -6.95
CA ILE A 40 1.38 1.37 -7.59
C ILE A 40 0.40 0.99 -8.71
N ALA A 41 -0.90 1.15 -8.48
CA ALA A 41 -1.93 0.93 -9.50
C ALA A 41 -1.86 1.95 -10.66
N ASP A 42 -1.42 3.18 -10.39
CA ASP A 42 -1.11 4.19 -11.41
C ASP A 42 0.23 3.90 -12.14
N GLY A 43 0.87 2.78 -11.84
CA GLY A 43 2.07 2.32 -12.53
C GLY A 43 3.37 2.85 -11.94
N MET A 44 3.43 3.29 -10.68
CA MET A 44 4.72 3.46 -10.00
C MET A 44 5.26 2.12 -9.48
N THR A 45 6.58 1.94 -9.45
CA THR A 45 7.15 0.74 -8.81
C THR A 45 7.01 0.85 -7.28
N PRO A 46 6.80 -0.25 -6.53
CA PRO A 46 6.78 -0.22 -5.07
C PRO A 46 8.04 0.42 -4.46
N HIS A 47 9.21 0.18 -5.09
CA HIS A 47 10.47 0.81 -4.70
C HIS A 47 10.44 2.34 -4.87
N ALA A 48 9.98 2.85 -6.02
CA ALA A 48 9.87 4.28 -6.25
C ALA A 48 8.86 4.93 -5.30
N VAL A 49 7.73 4.26 -5.03
CA VAL A 49 6.74 4.73 -4.05
C VAL A 49 7.36 4.81 -2.66
N ALA A 50 8.10 3.79 -2.23
CA ALA A 50 8.74 3.78 -0.92
C ALA A 50 9.78 4.91 -0.75
N ARG A 51 10.52 5.26 -1.80
CA ARG A 51 11.59 6.26 -1.73
C ARG A 51 11.12 7.69 -1.96
N HIS A 52 10.15 7.88 -2.84
CA HIS A 52 9.77 9.21 -3.35
C HIS A 52 8.25 9.44 -3.45
N GLY A 53 7.43 8.39 -3.35
CA GLY A 53 5.98 8.48 -3.51
C GLY A 53 5.21 8.69 -2.21
N LEU A 54 5.86 8.75 -1.05
CA LEU A 54 5.20 8.97 0.24
C LEU A 54 5.76 10.21 0.93
N LEU A 55 5.00 10.77 1.89
CA LEU A 55 5.40 11.95 2.66
C LEU A 55 6.75 11.75 3.37
N LYS A 56 7.00 10.53 3.84
CA LYS A 56 8.29 10.14 4.41
C LYS A 56 8.78 8.87 3.70
N PRO A 57 10.08 8.77 3.39
CA PRO A 57 10.64 7.55 2.83
C PRO A 57 10.40 6.34 3.75
N ARG A 58 10.11 5.20 3.14
CA ARG A 58 9.95 3.90 3.80
C ARG A 58 10.99 2.91 3.28
N LYS A 59 11.20 1.83 4.03
CA LYS A 59 11.93 0.66 3.51
C LYS A 59 11.09 0.06 2.37
N PRO A 60 11.67 -0.25 1.20
CA PRO A 60 10.94 -0.88 0.10
C PRO A 60 10.13 -2.11 0.54
N ASP A 61 10.72 -2.97 1.38
CA ASP A 61 10.08 -4.19 1.91
C ASP A 61 8.75 -3.91 2.63
N THR A 62 8.62 -2.75 3.27
CA THR A 62 7.36 -2.34 3.90
C THR A 62 6.26 -2.13 2.87
N VAL A 63 6.57 -1.49 1.74
CA VAL A 63 5.60 -1.24 0.67
C VAL A 63 5.29 -2.53 -0.10
N TYR A 64 6.30 -3.39 -0.32
CA TYR A 64 6.07 -4.74 -0.85
C TYR A 64 5.13 -5.54 0.06
N GLY A 65 5.36 -5.51 1.38
CA GLY A 65 4.46 -6.16 2.33
C GLY A 65 3.03 -5.61 2.27
N TRP A 66 2.85 -4.29 2.11
CA TRP A 66 1.51 -3.73 1.95
C TRP A 66 0.81 -4.23 0.68
N LEU A 67 1.54 -4.31 -0.43
CA LEU A 67 1.04 -4.85 -1.69
C LEU A 67 0.64 -6.32 -1.52
N ASP A 68 1.54 -7.17 -0.99
CA ASP A 68 1.30 -8.60 -0.80
C ASP A 68 0.07 -8.87 0.07
N TRP A 69 -0.12 -8.09 1.14
CA TRP A 69 -1.28 -8.23 2.01
C TRP A 69 -2.57 -7.69 1.37
N TYR A 70 -2.48 -6.64 0.56
CA TYR A 70 -3.64 -6.10 -0.14
C TYR A 70 -4.14 -7.07 -1.23
N GLU A 71 -3.23 -7.68 -2.00
CA GLU A 71 -3.57 -8.72 -2.98
C GLU A 71 -4.31 -9.90 -2.33
N LYS A 72 -3.97 -10.24 -1.07
CA LYS A 72 -4.57 -11.38 -0.35
C LYS A 72 -5.85 -11.04 0.41
N LEU A 73 -5.93 -9.86 1.03
CA LEU A 73 -6.96 -9.52 2.02
C LEU A 73 -7.76 -8.26 1.66
N GLY A 74 -7.42 -7.58 0.57
CA GLY A 74 -7.99 -6.30 0.18
C GLY A 74 -7.88 -5.25 1.29
N MET A 75 -8.94 -4.45 1.46
CA MET A 75 -9.00 -3.36 2.44
C MET A 75 -8.72 -3.79 3.88
N ARG A 76 -9.00 -5.05 4.27
CA ARG A 76 -8.70 -5.54 5.63
C ARG A 76 -7.22 -5.38 5.99
N SER A 77 -6.32 -5.59 5.02
CA SER A 77 -4.88 -5.39 5.23
C SER A 77 -4.53 -3.95 5.60
N VAL A 78 -5.13 -2.99 4.91
CA VAL A 78 -4.89 -1.56 5.11
C VAL A 78 -5.32 -1.14 6.51
N LEU A 79 -6.47 -1.64 6.95
CA LEU A 79 -7.10 -1.26 8.21
C LEU A 79 -6.44 -1.91 9.45
N TRP A 80 -6.02 -3.18 9.34
CA TRP A 80 -5.68 -4.00 10.52
C TRP A 80 -4.22 -3.99 10.94
N PHE A 81 -3.26 -3.90 10.02
CA PHE A 81 -1.85 -3.96 10.41
C PHE A 81 -1.42 -2.62 11.00
N GLN A 82 -1.30 -2.42 12.31
CA GLN A 82 -0.70 -1.18 12.80
C GLN A 82 0.83 -1.23 12.64
N HIS A 83 1.38 -0.31 11.84
CA HIS A 83 2.82 -0.06 11.62
C HIS A 83 3.62 -1.17 10.88
N GLY A 84 4.20 -0.85 9.72
CA GLY A 84 5.30 -1.60 9.09
C GLY A 84 4.99 -2.96 8.45
N GLY A 85 3.82 -3.56 8.69
CA GLY A 85 3.53 -4.95 8.28
C GLY A 85 3.66 -5.92 9.45
N ALA A 86 3.45 -7.21 9.22
CA ALA A 86 3.27 -8.26 10.22
C ALA A 86 4.50 -8.59 11.12
N HIS A 87 5.40 -7.65 11.38
CA HIS A 87 6.57 -7.86 12.24
C HIS A 87 6.26 -7.97 13.74
N ARG A 88 5.00 -7.87 14.17
CA ARG A 88 4.59 -8.03 15.59
C ARG A 88 3.34 -8.91 15.78
N ARG A 89 3.30 -10.09 15.17
CA ARG A 89 2.46 -11.19 15.68
C ARG A 89 3.25 -12.50 15.65
N GLY A 90 4.24 -12.56 16.53
CA GLY A 90 4.65 -13.82 17.13
C GLY A 90 4.06 -13.86 18.54
N LEU A 91 2.85 -14.42 18.64
CA LEU A 91 2.29 -15.14 19.79
C LEU A 91 1.24 -16.09 19.21
#